data_AF-A0A318R0P5-F1
#
_entry.id   AF-A0A318R0P5-F1
#
_cell.length_a   1.000
_cell.length_b   1.000
_cell.length_c   1.000
_cell.angle_alpha   90.00
_cell.angle_beta   90.00
_cell.angle_gamma   90.00
#
_symmetry.space_group_name_H-M   'P 1'
#
loop_
_entity.id
_entity.type
_entity.pdbx_description
1 polymer ?
#
loop_
_entity_poly.entity_id
_entity_poly.type
_entity_poly.pdbx_seq_one_letter_code
_entity_poly.pdbx_strand_id
1 'polypeptide(L)'
;MLTFQSFLSSPKIRKTLSLKPGDEGFSLIELVVVVAVLAVLSAIAIPSFTSMTTKARNAAAKSTIATIAKECAVRYANAEEDPTFAAVTLNGYDSVLWGTSDTDCSEEEDLVAESSDESKYATYTWTPGVDGGKTCDMTDGLDDEVYELAGCIDGVW
;
A
#
# COMPACT_ATOMS: atom_id res chain seq x y z
N MET A 1 57.83 28.39 -46.70
CA MET A 1 57.18 28.38 -45.37
C MET A 1 55.76 28.95 -45.47
N LEU A 2 54.90 28.40 -46.34
CA LEU A 2 53.49 28.86 -46.52
C LEU A 2 52.50 27.71 -46.72
N THR A 3 52.96 26.46 -46.71
CA THR A 3 52.12 25.27 -46.96
C THR A 3 51.29 24.87 -45.74
N PHE A 4 51.78 25.13 -44.52
CA PHE A 4 51.10 24.72 -43.29
C PHE A 4 49.85 25.56 -42.98
N GLN A 5 49.88 26.84 -43.33
CA GLN A 5 48.79 27.79 -43.06
C GLN A 5 47.60 27.60 -44.03
N SER A 6 47.87 27.08 -45.23
CA SER A 6 46.84 26.69 -46.21
C SER A 6 46.04 25.46 -45.75
N PHE A 7 46.69 24.52 -45.06
CA PHE A 7 46.06 23.30 -44.59
C PHE A 7 45.00 23.58 -43.51
N LEU A 8 45.27 24.52 -42.60
CA LEU A 8 44.34 24.93 -41.53
C LEU A 8 43.18 25.82 -42.00
N SER A 9 43.25 26.37 -43.22
CA SER A 9 42.20 27.27 -43.76
C SER A 9 41.20 26.56 -44.68
N SER A 10 41.19 25.23 -44.72
CA SER A 10 40.21 24.49 -45.51
C SER A 10 38.83 24.49 -44.82
N PRO A 11 37.73 24.75 -45.56
CA PRO A 11 36.38 24.84 -44.97
C PRO A 11 35.89 23.51 -44.40
N LYS A 12 36.46 22.38 -44.87
CA LYS A 12 36.16 21.03 -44.36
C LYS A 12 36.68 20.81 -42.93
N ILE A 13 37.88 21.33 -42.61
CA ILE A 13 38.49 21.19 -41.27
C ILE A 13 37.84 22.12 -40.25
N ARG A 14 37.34 23.30 -40.68
CA ARG A 14 36.56 24.19 -39.80
C ARG A 14 35.22 23.57 -39.36
N LYS A 15 34.60 22.73 -40.19
CA LYS A 15 33.32 22.10 -39.86
C LYS A 15 33.46 21.00 -38.80
N THR A 16 34.63 20.33 -38.74
CA THR A 16 34.95 19.34 -37.71
C THR A 16 35.52 19.95 -36.42
N LEU A 17 36.16 21.13 -36.50
CA LEU A 17 36.59 21.89 -35.32
C LEU A 17 35.53 22.86 -34.77
N SER A 18 34.43 23.05 -35.49
CA SER A 18 33.26 23.79 -35.02
C SER A 18 32.40 22.87 -34.15
N LEU A 19 32.94 22.46 -33.01
CA LEU A 19 32.10 22.01 -31.89
C LEU A 19 31.18 23.19 -31.57
N LYS A 20 29.89 23.02 -31.85
CA LYS A 20 28.88 24.03 -31.57
C LYS A 20 28.91 24.26 -30.05
N PRO A 21 29.24 25.46 -29.55
CA PRO A 21 29.13 25.73 -28.11
C PRO A 21 27.64 25.62 -27.77
N GLY A 22 27.25 24.53 -27.10
CA GLY A 22 25.85 24.25 -26.79
C GLY A 22 25.45 22.77 -26.69
N ASP A 23 26.26 21.83 -27.18
CA ASP A 23 26.03 20.39 -26.94
C ASP A 23 26.95 19.88 -25.83
N GLU A 24 26.73 20.38 -24.61
CA GLU A 24 27.37 19.89 -23.39
C GLU A 24 26.63 18.62 -22.96
N GLY A 25 27.18 17.45 -23.28
CA GLY A 25 26.68 16.18 -22.76
C GLY A 25 26.95 16.05 -21.26
N PHE A 26 26.03 15.38 -20.55
CA PHE A 26 26.21 15.04 -19.13
C PHE A 26 27.55 14.35 -18.91
N SER A 27 28.28 14.79 -17.89
CA SER A 27 29.54 14.16 -17.50
C SER A 27 29.28 12.78 -16.90
N LEU A 28 30.13 11.80 -17.21
CA LEU A 28 30.02 10.46 -16.62
C LEU A 28 30.12 10.54 -15.08
N ILE A 29 30.95 11.46 -14.55
CA ILE A 29 31.07 11.65 -13.11
C ILE A 29 29.81 12.28 -12.49
N GLU A 30 29.08 13.13 -13.21
CA GLU A 30 27.82 13.69 -12.71
C GLU A 30 26.77 12.59 -12.50
N LEU A 31 26.65 11.69 -13.47
CA LEU A 31 25.71 10.59 -13.34
C LEU A 31 26.09 9.62 -12.21
N VAL A 32 27.40 9.36 -12.02
CA VAL A 32 27.90 8.49 -10.94
C VAL A 32 27.60 9.08 -9.56
N VAL A 33 27.82 10.38 -9.35
CA VAL A 33 27.53 11.02 -8.06
C VAL A 33 26.03 11.03 -7.77
N VAL A 34 25.19 11.27 -8.78
CA VAL A 34 23.73 11.26 -8.62
C VAL A 34 23.23 9.89 -8.18
N VAL A 35 23.64 8.80 -8.83
CA VAL A 35 23.22 7.45 -8.43
C VAL A 35 23.78 7.05 -7.07
N ALA A 36 24.98 7.53 -6.70
CA ALA A 36 25.55 7.31 -5.38
C ALA A 36 24.71 7.96 -4.27
N VAL A 37 24.26 9.20 -4.47
CA VAL A 37 23.37 9.88 -3.50
C VAL A 37 21.99 9.21 -3.44
N LEU A 38 21.41 8.85 -4.59
CA LEU A 38 20.12 8.14 -4.63
C LEU A 38 20.20 6.77 -3.95
N ALA A 39 21.34 6.08 -4.02
CA ALA A 39 21.54 4.81 -3.32
C ALA A 39 21.52 4.98 -1.79
N VAL A 40 22.11 6.05 -1.26
CA VAL A 40 22.10 6.32 0.19
C VAL A 40 20.69 6.70 0.66
N LEU A 41 20.00 7.56 -0.10
CA LEU A 41 18.63 7.99 0.24
C LEU A 41 17.64 6.82 0.16
N SER A 42 17.75 5.96 -0.86
CA SER A 42 16.83 4.83 -1.05
C SER A 42 16.97 3.77 0.05
N ALA A 43 18.19 3.54 0.56
CA ALA A 43 18.43 2.59 1.66
C ALA A 43 17.61 2.90 2.92
N ILE A 44 17.37 4.18 3.21
CA ILE A 44 16.57 4.62 4.37
C ILE A 44 15.08 4.77 3.99
N ALA A 45 14.80 5.29 2.79
CA ALA A 45 13.44 5.59 2.37
C ALA A 45 12.60 4.36 2.07
N ILE A 46 13.18 3.31 1.46
CA ILE A 46 12.46 2.09 1.07
C ILE A 46 11.80 1.38 2.27
N PRO A 47 12.52 1.00 3.35
CA PRO A 47 11.90 0.29 4.47
C PRO A 47 10.82 1.13 5.18
N SER A 48 11.03 2.45 5.28
CA SER A 48 10.03 3.37 5.84
C SER A 48 8.77 3.39 4.96
N PHE A 49 8.92 3.54 3.65
CA PHE A 49 7.80 3.59 2.72
C PHE A 49 7.02 2.27 2.70
N THR A 50 7.70 1.12 2.72
CA THR A 50 7.03 -0.19 2.79
C THR A 50 6.21 -0.32 4.07
N SER A 51 6.73 0.11 5.23
CA SER A 51 5.97 0.07 6.49
C SER A 51 4.77 1.02 6.53
N MET A 52 4.86 2.19 5.86
CA MET A 52 3.73 3.12 5.77
C MET A 52 2.62 2.56 4.89
N THR A 53 2.98 1.91 3.78
CA THR A 53 1.99 1.29 2.88
C THR A 53 1.30 0.08 3.52
N THR A 54 2.01 -0.74 4.31
CA THR A 54 1.38 -1.84 5.07
C THR A 54 0.42 -1.30 6.12
N LYS A 55 0.84 -0.32 6.92
CA LYS A 55 -0.04 0.35 7.90
C LYS A 55 -1.28 0.97 7.28
N ALA A 56 -1.15 1.60 6.10
CA ALA A 56 -2.28 2.18 5.39
C ALA A 56 -3.29 1.12 4.93
N ARG A 57 -2.82 -0.04 4.44
CA ARG A 57 -3.67 -1.17 4.05
C ARG A 57 -4.38 -1.78 5.25
N ASN A 58 -3.67 -1.96 6.36
CA ASN A 58 -4.25 -2.42 7.63
C ASN A 58 -5.33 -1.47 8.14
N ALA A 59 -5.08 -0.16 8.11
CA ALA A 59 -6.08 0.85 8.49
C ALA A 59 -7.32 0.83 7.59
N ALA A 60 -7.15 0.58 6.28
CA ALA A 60 -8.25 0.44 5.34
C ALA A 60 -9.12 -0.77 5.69
N ALA A 61 -8.55 -1.96 5.84
CA ALA A 61 -9.28 -3.18 6.19
C ALA A 61 -10.06 -3.05 7.51
N LYS A 62 -9.37 -2.52 8.53
CA LYS A 62 -9.94 -2.16 9.83
C LYS A 62 -11.16 -1.23 9.71
N SER A 63 -11.05 -0.17 8.90
CA SER A 63 -12.17 0.76 8.70
C SER A 63 -13.32 0.14 7.89
N THR A 64 -13.01 -0.73 6.93
CA THR A 64 -13.98 -1.41 6.09
C THR A 64 -14.84 -2.36 6.90
N ILE A 65 -14.24 -3.24 7.71
CA ILE A 65 -14.99 -4.14 8.61
C ILE A 65 -15.90 -3.36 9.55
N ALA A 66 -15.37 -2.35 10.22
CA ALA A 66 -16.16 -1.55 11.16
C ALA A 66 -17.34 -0.85 10.48
N THR A 67 -17.20 -0.48 9.20
CA THR A 67 -18.27 0.12 8.40
C THR A 67 -19.32 -0.92 8.02
N ILE A 68 -18.89 -2.10 7.55
CA ILE A 68 -19.79 -3.20 7.17
C ILE A 68 -20.60 -3.68 8.39
N ALA A 69 -19.95 -3.95 9.51
CA ALA A 69 -20.61 -4.37 10.74
C ALA A 69 -21.65 -3.35 11.23
N LYS A 70 -21.38 -2.04 11.08
CA LYS A 70 -22.34 -0.98 11.42
C LYS A 70 -23.51 -0.94 10.45
N GLU A 71 -23.26 -1.03 9.16
CA GLU A 71 -24.29 -1.05 8.11
C GLU A 71 -25.24 -2.23 8.32
N CYS A 72 -24.68 -3.43 8.54
CA CYS A 72 -25.43 -4.64 8.87
C CYS A 72 -26.33 -4.42 10.09
N ALA A 73 -25.79 -3.91 11.19
CA ALA A 73 -26.57 -3.64 12.40
C ALA A 73 -27.71 -2.62 12.16
N VAL A 74 -27.50 -1.61 11.32
CA VAL A 74 -28.55 -0.66 10.94
C VAL A 74 -29.64 -1.33 10.12
N ARG A 75 -29.29 -2.23 9.19
CA ARG A 75 -30.27 -2.95 8.36
C ARG A 75 -31.12 -3.93 9.16
N TYR A 76 -30.52 -4.65 10.12
CA TYR A 76 -31.31 -5.45 11.07
C TYR A 76 -32.25 -4.60 11.92
N ALA A 77 -31.79 -3.44 12.39
CA ALA A 77 -32.66 -2.51 13.14
C ALA A 77 -33.84 -1.99 12.30
N ASN A 78 -33.72 -2.01 10.96
CA ASN A 78 -34.80 -1.67 10.04
C ASN A 78 -35.68 -2.87 9.65
N ALA A 79 -35.51 -4.04 10.30
CA ALA A 79 -36.24 -5.27 10.04
C ALA A 79 -36.10 -5.81 8.60
N GLU A 80 -34.94 -5.59 7.98
CA GLU A 80 -34.56 -6.31 6.75
C GLU A 80 -34.27 -7.77 7.10
N GLU A 81 -34.90 -8.71 6.39
CA GLU A 81 -34.60 -10.14 6.51
C GLU A 81 -33.31 -10.44 5.72
N ASP A 82 -32.32 -11.00 6.40
CA ASP A 82 -31.02 -11.42 5.84
C ASP A 82 -30.33 -10.34 4.98
N PRO A 83 -30.00 -9.17 5.56
CA PRO A 83 -29.33 -8.11 4.82
C PRO A 83 -27.99 -8.60 4.29
N THR A 84 -27.73 -8.30 3.01
CA THR A 84 -26.47 -8.65 2.34
C THR A 84 -25.66 -7.42 1.98
N PHE A 85 -24.35 -7.59 1.90
CA PHE A 85 -23.43 -6.60 1.34
C PHE A 85 -22.71 -7.17 0.11
N ALA A 86 -21.91 -6.38 -0.59
CA ALA A 86 -21.09 -6.91 -1.68
C ALA A 86 -19.69 -7.21 -1.15
N ALA A 87 -19.14 -8.37 -1.50
CA ALA A 87 -17.76 -8.74 -1.19
C ALA A 87 -16.80 -7.58 -1.52
N VAL A 88 -15.95 -7.20 -0.55
CA VAL A 88 -14.98 -6.12 -0.73
C VAL A 88 -13.59 -6.71 -0.91
N THR A 89 -12.93 -6.36 -2.01
CA THR A 89 -11.52 -6.69 -2.23
C THR A 89 -10.65 -5.48 -1.89
N LEU A 90 -9.69 -5.67 -1.01
CA LEU A 90 -8.74 -4.63 -0.61
C LEU A 90 -7.32 -5.04 -1.01
N ASN A 91 -6.48 -4.06 -1.35
CA ASN A 91 -5.09 -4.37 -1.68
C ASN A 91 -4.36 -4.89 -0.43
N GLY A 92 -3.85 -6.12 -0.50
CA GLY A 92 -3.24 -6.82 0.64
C GLY A 92 -4.18 -7.78 1.37
N TYR A 93 -5.42 -7.90 0.93
CA TYR A 93 -6.43 -8.80 1.51
C TYR A 93 -7.09 -9.61 0.39
N ASP A 94 -7.41 -10.87 0.65
CA ASP A 94 -8.05 -11.74 -0.33
C ASP A 94 -9.53 -11.36 -0.49
N SER A 95 -10.24 -11.22 0.62
CA SER A 95 -11.60 -10.69 0.66
C SER A 95 -12.02 -10.25 2.06
N VAL A 96 -13.06 -9.41 2.12
CA VAL A 96 -13.80 -9.08 3.35
C VAL A 96 -15.20 -9.66 3.20
N LEU A 97 -15.52 -10.70 3.98
CA LEU A 97 -16.72 -11.55 3.87
C LEU A 97 -17.20 -12.03 5.25
N TRP A 98 -18.47 -12.44 5.32
CA TRP A 98 -18.98 -13.24 6.44
C TRP A 98 -18.64 -14.71 6.19
N GLY A 99 -17.98 -15.34 7.16
CA GLY A 99 -17.43 -16.67 7.01
C GLY A 99 -16.47 -16.78 5.81
N THR A 100 -16.37 -17.98 5.22
CA THR A 100 -15.44 -18.24 4.11
C THR A 100 -16.03 -17.99 2.72
N SER A 101 -17.28 -17.52 2.61
CA SER A 101 -17.93 -17.44 1.29
C SER A 101 -19.20 -16.61 1.17
N ASP A 102 -19.77 -16.08 2.26
CA ASP A 102 -21.07 -15.43 2.19
C ASP A 102 -21.00 -13.92 2.51
N THR A 103 -22.00 -13.20 2.04
CA THR A 103 -22.11 -11.74 2.12
C THR A 103 -23.33 -11.30 2.91
N ASP A 104 -24.02 -12.25 3.53
CA ASP A 104 -25.14 -12.09 4.44
C ASP A 104 -24.66 -11.72 5.84
N CYS A 105 -25.27 -10.70 6.41
CA CYS A 105 -24.85 -10.13 7.69
C CYS A 105 -25.20 -11.00 8.91
N SER A 106 -25.12 -12.32 8.85
CA SER A 106 -25.61 -13.23 9.90
C SER A 106 -25.12 -12.86 11.31
N GLU A 107 -26.00 -12.94 12.31
CA GLU A 107 -25.66 -12.72 13.73
C GLU A 107 -24.86 -13.88 14.34
N GLU A 108 -24.59 -14.93 13.57
CA GLU A 108 -23.98 -16.18 14.05
C GLU A 108 -22.59 -16.42 13.45
N GLU A 109 -22.22 -15.70 12.39
CA GLU A 109 -20.94 -15.87 11.69
C GLU A 109 -20.00 -14.67 11.87
N ASP A 110 -18.71 -14.96 11.82
CA ASP A 110 -17.67 -13.94 11.90
C ASP A 110 -17.52 -13.18 10.57
N LEU A 111 -17.43 -11.85 10.63
CA LEU A 111 -16.97 -11.03 9.51
C LEU A 111 -15.44 -10.97 9.53
N VAL A 112 -14.81 -11.49 8.48
CA VAL A 112 -13.36 -11.63 8.39
C VAL A 112 -12.82 -10.80 7.22
N ALA A 113 -11.75 -10.04 7.44
CA ALA A 113 -10.88 -9.58 6.37
C ALA A 113 -9.63 -10.46 6.38
N GLU A 114 -9.58 -11.37 5.42
CA GLU A 114 -8.51 -12.35 5.29
C GLU A 114 -7.28 -11.72 4.63
N SER A 115 -6.14 -11.86 5.29
CA SER A 115 -4.87 -11.38 4.77
C SER A 115 -4.42 -12.20 3.57
N SER A 116 -4.03 -11.54 2.48
CA SER A 116 -3.39 -12.19 1.33
C SER A 116 -1.95 -12.66 1.61
N ASP A 117 -1.35 -12.17 2.71
CA ASP A 117 -0.01 -12.50 3.17
C ASP A 117 0.09 -12.18 4.67
N GLU A 118 -0.12 -13.20 5.50
CA GLU A 118 -0.12 -13.10 6.97
C GLU A 118 1.22 -12.55 7.51
N SER A 119 2.31 -12.70 6.77
CA SER A 119 3.62 -12.14 7.13
C SER A 119 3.74 -10.63 6.85
N LYS A 120 2.70 -9.98 6.31
CA LYS A 120 2.70 -8.55 5.95
C LYS A 120 1.44 -7.81 6.40
N TYR A 121 0.30 -8.48 6.43
CA TYR A 121 -0.98 -7.89 6.79
C TYR A 121 -1.67 -8.75 7.85
N ALA A 122 -2.32 -8.09 8.79
CA ALA A 122 -3.07 -8.74 9.86
C ALA A 122 -4.42 -9.27 9.34
N THR A 123 -4.92 -10.33 9.96
CA THR A 123 -6.30 -10.78 9.74
C THR A 123 -7.20 -10.14 10.78
N TYR A 124 -8.33 -9.61 10.32
CA TYR A 124 -9.29 -8.92 11.16
C TYR A 124 -10.57 -9.72 11.26
N THR A 125 -11.04 -9.98 12.48
CA THR A 125 -12.28 -10.69 12.71
C THR A 125 -13.22 -9.87 13.57
N TRP A 126 -14.46 -9.75 13.12
CA TRP A 126 -15.57 -9.21 13.88
C TRP A 126 -16.53 -10.34 14.19
N THR A 127 -16.75 -10.60 15.47
CA THR A 127 -17.69 -11.63 15.91
C THR A 127 -18.96 -10.96 16.43
N PRO A 128 -20.13 -11.25 15.85
CA PRO A 128 -21.40 -10.81 16.42
C PRO A 128 -21.57 -11.42 17.81
N GLY A 129 -21.79 -10.57 18.81
CA GLY A 129 -22.11 -11.04 20.14
C GLY A 129 -23.59 -11.37 20.28
N VAL A 130 -23.89 -12.61 20.69
CA VAL A 130 -25.25 -13.12 20.96
C VAL A 130 -25.99 -12.38 22.09
N ASP A 131 -25.26 -11.64 22.94
CA ASP A 131 -25.80 -10.85 24.07
C ASP A 131 -25.76 -9.32 23.83
N GLY A 132 -25.52 -8.89 22.59
CA GLY A 132 -25.39 -7.47 22.23
C GLY A 132 -24.02 -6.84 22.53
N GLY A 133 -23.09 -7.58 23.12
CA GLY A 133 -21.69 -7.19 23.28
C GLY A 133 -20.88 -7.56 22.04
N LYS A 134 -20.53 -6.59 21.20
CA LYS A 134 -19.81 -6.84 19.94
C LYS A 134 -18.33 -7.03 20.23
N THR A 135 -17.77 -8.21 19.99
CA THR A 135 -16.33 -8.45 20.21
C THR A 135 -15.53 -8.24 18.92
N CYS A 136 -14.28 -7.86 19.10
CA CYS A 136 -13.34 -7.60 18.01
C CYS A 136 -12.00 -8.18 18.39
N ASP A 137 -11.54 -9.13 17.58
CA ASP A 137 -10.22 -9.69 17.75
C ASP A 137 -9.36 -9.38 16.52
N MET A 138 -8.12 -8.95 16.78
CA MET A 138 -7.06 -8.90 15.79
C MET A 138 -6.12 -10.05 16.04
N THR A 139 -5.84 -10.83 15.00
CA THR A 139 -4.64 -11.67 14.97
C THR A 139 -3.71 -11.06 13.92
N ASP A 140 -2.67 -10.37 14.37
CA ASP A 140 -1.56 -10.02 13.50
C ASP A 140 -0.75 -11.30 13.21
N GLY A 141 -0.37 -11.53 11.96
CA GLY A 141 0.47 -12.67 11.57
C GLY A 141 1.97 -12.44 11.81
N LEU A 142 2.38 -11.31 12.42
CA LEU A 142 3.77 -10.94 12.67
C LEU A 142 4.20 -10.99 14.14
N ASP A 143 3.25 -10.82 15.05
CA ASP A 143 3.45 -10.84 16.49
C ASP A 143 2.12 -11.31 17.09
N ASP A 144 2.12 -12.37 17.93
CA ASP A 144 0.94 -12.89 18.66
C ASP A 144 0.37 -11.86 19.68
N GLU A 145 0.42 -10.57 19.34
CA GLU A 145 0.05 -9.43 20.15
C GLU A 145 -1.29 -8.90 19.64
N VAL A 146 -2.31 -9.02 20.48
CA VAL A 146 -3.67 -8.54 20.20
C VAL A 146 -3.67 -7.01 20.29
N TYR A 147 -3.69 -6.33 19.14
CA TYR A 147 -3.87 -4.89 19.09
C TYR A 147 -5.36 -4.53 19.11
N GLU A 148 -5.70 -3.33 19.61
CA GLU A 148 -7.08 -2.83 19.67
C GLU A 148 -7.57 -2.20 18.35
N LEU A 149 -8.75 -2.60 17.87
CA LEU A 149 -9.38 -1.93 16.72
C LEU A 149 -9.76 -0.49 17.09
N ALA A 150 -9.89 0.41 16.12
CA ALA A 150 -10.06 1.84 16.38
C ALA A 150 -11.52 2.03 16.73
N GLY A 151 -11.81 2.12 18.02
CA GLY A 151 -13.16 2.02 18.58
C GLY A 151 -13.47 0.66 19.22
N CYS A 152 -12.51 -0.26 19.25
CA CYS A 152 -12.56 -1.49 20.03
C CYS A 152 -11.63 -1.34 21.23
N ILE A 153 -12.16 -1.40 22.44
CA ILE A 153 -11.41 -1.27 23.69
C ILE A 153 -11.54 -2.60 24.43
N ASP A 154 -10.42 -3.22 24.79
CA ASP A 154 -10.35 -4.51 25.48
C ASP A 154 -11.12 -5.65 24.76
N GLY A 155 -11.11 -5.66 23.43
CA GLY A 155 -11.78 -6.69 22.62
C GLY A 155 -13.29 -6.47 22.43
N VAL A 156 -13.81 -5.28 22.76
CA VAL A 156 -15.24 -4.93 22.64
C VAL A 156 -15.44 -3.60 21.91
N TRP A 157 -16.41 -3.52 21.00
CA TRP A 157 -16.84 -2.28 20.32
C TRP A 157 -17.88 -1.47 21.11
#